data_AF-A0A6J0W639-F1
#
_entry.id   AF-A0A6J0W639-F1
#
_cell.length_a   1.000
_cell.length_b   1.000
_cell.length_c   1.000
_cell.angle_alpha   90.00
_cell.angle_beta   90.00
_cell.angle_gamma   90.00
#
_symmetry.space_group_name_H-M   'P 1'
#
loop_
_entity.id
_entity.type
_entity.pdbx_description
1 polymer ?
#
loop_
_entity_poly.entity_id
_entity_poly.type
_entity_poly.pdbx_seq_one_letter_code
_entity_poly.pdbx_strand_id
1 'polypeptide(L)'
;MADSGSGVRGSLLQLQESLSSADRCGAAVASGQLLRGLGQECVLSSGPALLALHTSLVFSKDFGLLVFVRKSLSIDEFRDCREEALKFLCIFLEKIGQKITPYSLDIKNTCTSVYTKDKAAKCRVPALELLIKLLQTLRSSRLMDELRVGELFTKFYGELALKAKIPDTVLEKIYELLGVLGEVHPTEMINNSDKLFRAFLGELKTQMTSTVREPKFAVLAGCLKGLASLMCNFTKSMEE
;
A
#
# COMPACT_ATOMS: atom_id res chain seq x y z
N MET A 1 -18.62 -1.20 27.88
CA MET A 1 -18.65 -0.46 26.59
C MET A 1 -17.67 0.72 26.55
N ALA A 2 -17.25 1.31 27.68
CA ALA A 2 -16.36 2.48 27.69
C ALA A 2 -14.84 2.19 27.65
N ASP A 3 -14.44 0.92 27.76
CA ASP A 3 -13.03 0.56 28.01
C ASP A 3 -12.22 0.27 26.73
N SER A 4 -12.84 -0.27 25.69
CA SER A 4 -12.14 -0.65 24.44
C SER A 4 -11.68 0.55 23.59
N GLY A 5 -12.44 1.65 23.57
CA GLY A 5 -12.00 2.88 22.89
C GLY A 5 -10.82 3.58 23.60
N SER A 6 -10.69 3.39 24.91
CA SER A 6 -9.58 3.90 25.73
C SER A 6 -8.28 3.18 25.40
N GLY A 7 -8.34 1.85 25.25
CA GLY A 7 -7.18 1.00 24.93
C GLY A 7 -6.51 1.35 23.60
N VAL A 8 -7.30 1.46 22.51
CA VAL A 8 -6.78 1.81 21.18
C VAL A 8 -6.14 3.20 21.17
N ARG A 9 -6.81 4.19 21.77
CA ARG A 9 -6.27 5.57 21.83
C ARG A 9 -4.99 5.62 22.65
N GLY A 10 -4.94 4.97 23.81
CA GLY A 10 -3.76 4.90 24.66
C GLY A 10 -2.57 4.29 23.93
N SER A 11 -2.80 3.17 23.24
CA SER A 11 -1.76 2.49 22.44
C SER A 11 -1.21 3.40 21.33
N LEU A 12 -2.07 4.13 20.63
CA LEU A 12 -1.65 5.06 19.58
C LEU A 12 -0.81 6.23 20.12
N LEU A 13 -1.17 6.78 21.28
CA LEU A 13 -0.39 7.85 21.92
C LEU A 13 0.98 7.35 22.36
N GLN A 14 1.04 6.17 22.99
CA GLN A 14 2.30 5.54 23.38
C GLN A 14 3.20 5.26 22.18
N LEU A 15 2.64 4.88 21.02
CA LEU A 15 3.39 4.74 19.78
C LEU A 15 3.99 6.08 19.30
N GLN A 16 3.34 7.22 19.54
CA GLN A 16 3.93 8.52 19.20
C GLN A 16 5.06 8.89 20.17
N GLU A 17 4.87 8.63 21.46
CA GLU A 17 5.85 8.93 22.50
C GLU A 17 7.13 8.10 22.33
N SER A 18 7.00 6.83 21.92
CA SER A 18 8.12 5.92 21.71
C SER A 18 9.14 6.42 20.68
N LEU A 19 8.70 7.24 19.71
CA LEU A 19 9.57 7.85 18.70
C LEU A 19 10.54 8.89 19.29
N SER A 20 10.23 9.43 20.47
CA SER A 20 11.06 10.42 21.17
C SER A 20 11.98 9.77 22.22
N SER A 21 11.92 8.45 22.38
CA SER A 21 12.76 7.71 23.33
C SER A 21 14.24 7.77 22.97
N ALA A 22 15.09 7.91 24.00
CA ALA A 22 16.53 7.78 23.86
C ALA A 22 16.94 6.32 23.57
N ASP A 23 16.27 5.35 24.22
CA ASP A 23 16.42 3.92 23.90
C ASP A 23 15.47 3.55 22.75
N ARG A 24 15.98 3.70 21.51
CA ARG A 24 15.24 3.42 20.29
C ARG A 24 14.99 1.93 20.07
N CYS A 25 15.93 1.07 20.47
CA CYS A 25 15.80 -0.37 20.30
C CYS A 25 14.71 -0.93 21.22
N GLY A 26 14.74 -0.60 22.51
CA GLY A 26 13.70 -0.99 23.45
C GLY A 26 12.33 -0.41 23.07
N ALA A 27 12.30 0.85 22.67
CA ALA A 27 11.08 1.52 22.20
C ALA A 27 10.47 0.86 20.95
N ALA A 28 11.30 0.41 20.00
CA ALA A 28 10.84 -0.31 18.81
C ALA A 28 10.22 -1.67 19.19
N VAL A 29 10.85 -2.43 20.09
CA VAL A 29 10.29 -3.72 20.56
C VAL A 29 8.94 -3.53 21.25
N ALA A 30 8.83 -2.56 22.16
CA ALA A 30 7.58 -2.22 22.83
C ALA A 30 6.50 -1.77 21.83
N SER A 31 6.89 -0.94 20.85
CA SER A 31 5.97 -0.47 19.80
C SER A 31 5.45 -1.62 18.94
N GLY A 32 6.27 -2.63 18.66
CA GLY A 32 5.84 -3.84 17.97
C GLY A 32 4.76 -4.60 18.74
N GLN A 33 4.87 -4.69 20.07
CA GLN A 33 3.86 -5.32 20.92
C GLN A 33 2.55 -4.51 20.93
N LEU A 34 2.64 -3.18 21.05
CA LEU A 34 1.49 -2.28 20.98
C LEU A 34 0.74 -2.40 19.65
N LEU A 35 1.46 -2.46 18.53
CA LEU A 35 0.85 -2.63 17.20
C LEU A 35 0.08 -3.93 17.07
N ARG A 36 0.62 -5.04 17.60
CA ARG A 36 -0.06 -6.34 17.59
C ARG A 36 -1.33 -6.31 18.44
N GLY A 37 -1.28 -5.73 19.64
CA GLY A 37 -2.44 -5.57 20.52
C GLY A 37 -3.53 -4.72 19.88
N LEU A 38 -3.15 -3.57 19.31
CA LEU A 38 -4.06 -2.68 18.57
C LEU A 38 -4.70 -3.41 17.39
N GLY A 39 -3.92 -4.18 16.63
CA GLY A 39 -4.39 -4.95 15.51
C GLY A 39 -5.45 -5.97 15.91
N GLN A 40 -5.19 -6.74 16.96
CA GLN A 40 -6.14 -7.71 17.51
C GLN A 40 -7.44 -7.05 17.97
N GLU A 41 -7.37 -5.97 18.74
CA GLU A 41 -8.55 -5.26 19.24
C GLU A 41 -9.42 -4.70 18.10
N CYS A 42 -8.78 -4.08 17.11
CA CYS A 42 -9.46 -3.50 15.96
C CYS A 42 -10.10 -4.57 15.05
N VAL A 43 -9.45 -5.72 14.87
CA VAL A 43 -9.94 -6.84 14.04
C VAL A 43 -11.02 -7.67 14.76
N LEU A 44 -10.96 -7.82 16.08
CA LEU A 44 -11.97 -8.56 16.85
C LEU A 44 -13.22 -7.74 17.17
N SER A 45 -13.18 -6.41 17.00
CA SER A 45 -14.33 -5.54 17.25
C SER A 45 -15.50 -5.81 16.28
N SER A 46 -16.65 -6.25 16.79
CA SER A 46 -17.84 -6.57 15.98
C SER A 46 -18.91 -5.48 15.94
N GLY A 47 -18.87 -4.50 16.86
CA GLY A 47 -19.88 -3.44 16.95
C GLY A 47 -19.67 -2.33 15.91
N PRO A 48 -20.70 -1.90 15.15
CA PRO A 48 -20.54 -0.88 14.11
C PRO A 48 -20.12 0.50 14.66
N ALA A 49 -20.62 0.89 15.83
CA ALA A 49 -20.23 2.12 16.50
C ALA A 49 -18.77 2.08 17.00
N LEU A 50 -18.35 0.94 17.56
CA LEU A 50 -16.97 0.73 18.00
C LEU A 50 -16.00 0.71 16.82
N LEU A 51 -16.37 0.04 15.72
CA LEU A 51 -15.58 0.03 14.49
C LEU A 51 -15.43 1.43 13.89
N ALA A 52 -16.49 2.25 13.91
CA ALA A 52 -16.43 3.64 13.48
C ALA A 52 -15.47 4.47 14.35
N LEU A 53 -15.55 4.30 15.68
CA LEU A 53 -14.62 4.94 16.61
C LEU A 53 -13.17 4.53 16.34
N HIS A 54 -12.90 3.22 16.24
CA HIS A 54 -11.56 2.71 15.96
C HIS A 54 -11.02 3.21 14.62
N THR A 55 -11.87 3.31 13.60
CA THR A 55 -11.49 3.88 12.31
C THR A 55 -11.01 5.32 12.47
N SER A 56 -11.80 6.17 13.15
CA SER A 56 -11.41 7.57 13.39
C SER A 56 -10.16 7.72 14.26
N LEU A 57 -9.95 6.83 15.23
CA LEU A 57 -8.74 6.84 16.06
C LEU A 57 -7.48 6.43 15.28
N VAL A 58 -7.55 5.31 14.56
CA VAL A 58 -6.43 4.77 13.75
C VAL A 58 -5.96 5.78 12.70
N PHE A 59 -6.90 6.51 12.09
CA PHE A 59 -6.62 7.52 11.07
C PHE A 59 -6.60 8.97 11.61
N SER A 60 -6.48 9.15 12.93
CA SER A 60 -6.31 10.47 13.53
C SER A 60 -5.10 11.22 12.94
N LYS A 61 -5.28 12.50 12.62
CA LYS A 61 -4.24 13.36 12.04
C LYS A 61 -3.14 13.73 13.04
N ASP A 62 -3.42 13.60 14.35
CA ASP A 62 -2.51 14.01 15.41
C ASP A 62 -1.66 12.84 15.91
N PHE A 63 -2.28 11.68 16.12
CA PHE A 63 -1.66 10.51 16.77
C PHE A 63 -1.91 9.17 16.09
N GLY A 64 -2.61 9.15 14.94
CA GLY A 64 -2.95 7.91 14.25
C GLY A 64 -1.74 7.15 13.67
N LEU A 65 -1.99 5.94 13.17
CA LEU A 65 -0.92 5.08 12.64
C LEU A 65 -0.22 5.68 11.42
N LEU A 66 -0.94 6.40 10.55
CA LEU A 66 -0.31 7.07 9.42
C LEU A 66 0.71 8.13 9.87
N VAL A 67 0.42 8.82 10.98
CA VAL A 67 1.34 9.80 11.58
C VAL A 67 2.59 9.09 12.12
N PHE A 68 2.40 7.99 12.84
CA PHE A 68 3.50 7.15 13.35
C PHE A 68 4.41 6.67 12.22
N VAL A 69 3.83 6.11 11.14
CA VAL A 69 4.58 5.64 9.98
C VAL A 69 5.38 6.77 9.36
N ARG A 70 4.79 7.96 9.15
CA ARG A 70 5.49 9.11 8.57
C ARG A 70 6.64 9.62 9.44
N LYS A 71 6.42 9.76 10.75
CA LYS A 71 7.44 10.27 11.69
C LYS A 71 8.59 9.27 11.91
N SER A 72 8.30 7.97 11.86
CA SER A 72 9.32 6.93 12.03
C SER A 72 10.20 6.68 10.81
N LEU A 73 9.91 7.27 9.64
CA LEU A 73 10.67 7.03 8.40
C LEU A 73 12.17 7.35 8.51
N SER A 74 12.56 8.29 9.37
CA SER A 74 13.96 8.65 9.60
C SER A 74 14.65 7.82 10.69
N ILE A 75 13.96 6.83 11.27
CA ILE A 75 14.44 6.04 12.41
C ILE A 75 14.49 4.57 11.99
N ASP A 76 15.71 4.04 11.82
CA ASP A 76 15.93 2.70 11.25
C ASP A 76 15.45 1.58 12.17
N GLU A 77 15.57 1.76 13.49
CA GLU A 77 15.15 0.79 14.51
C GLU A 77 13.65 0.48 14.44
N PHE A 78 12.84 1.44 13.95
CA PHE A 78 11.40 1.31 13.84
C PHE A 78 10.91 0.67 12.52
N ARG A 79 11.83 0.16 11.68
CA ARG A 79 11.47 -0.42 10.37
C ARG A 79 10.47 -1.56 10.48
N ASP A 80 10.67 -2.47 11.42
CA ASP A 80 9.76 -3.61 11.63
C ASP A 80 8.39 -3.16 12.13
N CYS A 81 8.34 -2.10 12.94
CA CYS A 81 7.08 -1.49 13.36
C CYS A 81 6.33 -0.86 12.18
N ARG A 82 7.04 -0.20 11.25
CA ARG A 82 6.42 0.37 10.04
C ARG A 82 5.81 -0.71 9.16
N GLU A 83 6.54 -1.81 8.94
CA GLU A 83 6.03 -2.97 8.21
C GLU A 83 4.75 -3.51 8.85
N GLU A 84 4.78 -3.78 10.16
CA GLU A 84 3.63 -4.32 10.90
C GLU A 84 2.42 -3.39 10.83
N ALA A 85 2.64 -2.08 11.01
CA ALA A 85 1.59 -1.08 10.90
C ALA A 85 0.95 -1.05 9.50
N LEU A 86 1.76 -1.12 8.44
CA LEU A 86 1.25 -1.14 7.05
C LEU A 86 0.47 -2.42 6.75
N LYS A 87 0.94 -3.58 7.20
CA LYS A 87 0.22 -4.85 7.06
C LYS A 87 -1.11 -4.84 7.80
N PHE A 88 -1.13 -4.33 9.03
CA PHE A 88 -2.37 -4.13 9.78
C PHE A 88 -3.33 -3.22 9.01
N LEU A 89 -2.85 -2.08 8.50
CA LEU A 89 -3.69 -1.16 7.73
C LEU A 89 -4.30 -1.81 6.49
N CYS A 90 -3.59 -2.71 5.80
CA CYS A 90 -4.17 -3.49 4.69
C CYS A 90 -5.37 -4.32 5.14
N ILE A 91 -5.20 -5.09 6.22
CA ILE A 91 -6.25 -5.95 6.79
C ILE A 91 -7.43 -5.11 7.32
N PHE A 92 -7.12 -3.98 7.97
CA PHE A 92 -8.14 -3.10 8.54
C PHE A 92 -8.95 -2.40 7.45
N LEU A 93 -8.31 -2.02 6.34
CA LEU A 93 -8.98 -1.43 5.19
C LEU A 93 -10.01 -2.40 4.59
N GLU A 94 -9.68 -3.68 4.46
CA GLU A 94 -10.62 -4.73 4.03
C GLU A 94 -11.87 -4.78 4.91
N LYS A 95 -11.67 -4.69 6.23
CA LYS A 95 -12.75 -4.75 7.21
C LYS A 95 -13.70 -3.54 7.14
N ILE A 96 -13.18 -2.34 6.92
CA ILE A 96 -13.98 -1.11 6.94
C ILE A 96 -14.54 -0.72 5.57
N GLY A 97 -13.96 -1.22 4.48
CA GLY A 97 -14.41 -1.00 3.11
C GLY A 97 -14.53 0.48 2.76
N GLN A 98 -15.66 0.89 2.18
CA GLN A 98 -15.91 2.27 1.69
C GLN A 98 -15.79 3.36 2.77
N LYS A 99 -15.86 3.00 4.06
CA LYS A 99 -15.71 3.94 5.19
C LYS A 99 -14.33 4.58 5.24
N ILE A 100 -13.36 4.06 4.48
CA ILE A 100 -12.00 4.62 4.34
C ILE A 100 -11.95 5.93 3.53
N THR A 101 -13.00 6.23 2.77
CA THR A 101 -13.13 7.40 1.89
C THR A 101 -12.50 8.70 2.45
N PRO A 102 -12.81 9.14 3.69
CA PRO A 102 -12.31 10.42 4.21
C PRO A 102 -10.78 10.45 4.46
N TYR A 103 -10.16 9.27 4.54
CA TYR A 103 -8.74 9.10 4.88
C TYR A 103 -7.90 8.68 3.67
N SER A 104 -8.54 8.50 2.51
CA SER A 104 -7.94 7.95 1.29
C SER A 104 -6.70 8.71 0.82
N LEU A 105 -6.77 10.04 0.80
CA LEU A 105 -5.66 10.89 0.39
C LEU A 105 -4.47 10.78 1.35
N ASP A 106 -4.72 10.73 2.66
CA ASP A 106 -3.67 10.57 3.68
C ASP A 106 -2.97 9.21 3.56
N ILE A 107 -3.73 8.15 3.25
CA ILE A 107 -3.18 6.82 2.98
C ILE A 107 -2.32 6.85 1.73
N LYS A 108 -2.85 7.37 0.60
CA LYS A 108 -2.11 7.48 -0.67
C LYS A 108 -0.76 8.19 -0.47
N ASN A 109 -0.80 9.34 0.20
CA ASN A 109 0.39 10.16 0.43
C ASN A 109 1.39 9.45 1.35
N THR A 110 0.89 8.73 2.37
CA THR A 110 1.75 7.94 3.27
C THR A 110 2.41 6.78 2.53
N CYS A 111 1.66 5.98 1.76
CA CYS A 111 2.22 4.89 0.95
C CYS A 111 3.27 5.39 -0.05
N THR A 112 2.98 6.50 -0.73
CA THR A 112 3.91 7.13 -1.67
C THR A 112 5.18 7.61 -0.97
N SER A 113 5.06 8.20 0.22
CA SER A 113 6.21 8.64 1.03
C SER A 113 7.03 7.46 1.55
N VAL A 114 6.40 6.36 1.98
CA VAL A 114 7.12 5.16 2.41
C VAL A 114 7.88 4.56 1.22
N TYR A 115 7.23 4.43 0.07
CA TYR A 115 7.85 3.87 -1.13
C TYR A 115 9.09 4.65 -1.59
N THR A 116 9.07 5.99 -1.47
CA THR A 116 10.18 6.86 -1.91
C THR A 116 11.29 7.00 -0.89
N LYS A 117 10.95 7.08 0.40
CA LYS A 117 11.92 7.37 1.47
C LYS A 117 12.51 6.11 2.10
N ASP A 118 11.77 5.00 2.13
CA ASP A 118 12.26 3.74 2.67
C ASP A 118 12.97 2.92 1.59
N LYS A 119 14.22 2.53 1.86
CA LYS A 119 15.03 1.75 0.92
C LYS A 119 14.73 0.25 1.01
N ALA A 120 14.15 -0.22 2.11
CA ALA A 120 13.93 -1.64 2.34
C ALA A 120 12.67 -2.14 1.64
N ALA A 121 12.80 -3.23 0.87
CA ALA A 121 11.64 -3.93 0.29
C ALA A 121 10.58 -4.27 1.34
N LYS A 122 11.02 -4.57 2.57
CA LYS A 122 10.20 -4.92 3.73
C LYS A 122 9.09 -3.90 4.04
N CYS A 123 9.34 -2.61 3.86
CA CYS A 123 8.32 -1.56 4.04
C CYS A 123 7.67 -1.12 2.72
N ARG A 124 8.42 -1.19 1.60
CA ARG A 124 7.89 -0.79 0.28
C ARG A 124 6.78 -1.72 -0.21
N VAL A 125 6.91 -3.03 0.00
CA VAL A 125 5.90 -4.02 -0.40
C VAL A 125 4.54 -3.76 0.28
N PRO A 126 4.42 -3.74 1.62
CA PRO A 126 3.11 -3.52 2.26
C PRO A 126 2.57 -2.10 2.01
N ALA A 127 3.43 -1.10 1.77
CA ALA A 127 2.96 0.22 1.34
C ALA A 127 2.28 0.20 -0.04
N LEU A 128 2.84 -0.54 -1.00
CA LEU A 128 2.23 -0.73 -2.31
C LEU A 128 0.97 -1.59 -2.23
N GLU A 129 0.96 -2.64 -1.42
CA GLU A 129 -0.25 -3.46 -1.19
C GLU A 129 -1.39 -2.63 -0.61
N LEU A 130 -1.10 -1.78 0.38
CA LEU A 130 -2.09 -0.87 0.96
C LEU A 130 -2.65 0.11 -0.09
N LEU A 131 -1.77 0.63 -0.96
CA LEU A 131 -2.17 1.54 -2.04
C LEU A 131 -3.05 0.84 -3.09
N ILE A 132 -2.66 -0.36 -3.53
CA ILE A 132 -3.45 -1.20 -4.43
C ILE A 132 -4.83 -1.45 -3.83
N LYS A 133 -4.87 -1.87 -2.56
CA LYS A 133 -6.12 -2.19 -1.87
C LYS A 133 -7.03 -0.97 -1.71
N LEU A 134 -6.45 0.19 -1.41
CA LEU A 134 -7.18 1.45 -1.35
C LEU A 134 -7.85 1.75 -2.69
N LEU A 135 -7.11 1.68 -3.80
CA LEU A 135 -7.62 1.96 -5.15
C LEU A 135 -8.73 0.99 -5.54
N GLN A 136 -8.54 -0.31 -5.32
CA GLN A 136 -9.55 -1.33 -5.59
C GLN A 136 -10.81 -1.13 -4.75
N THR A 137 -10.65 -0.76 -3.47
CA THR A 137 -11.78 -0.47 -2.59
C THR A 137 -12.55 0.73 -3.09
N LEU A 138 -11.87 1.78 -3.53
CA LEU A 138 -12.50 3.05 -3.95
C LEU A 138 -12.87 3.11 -5.44
N ARG A 139 -12.74 2.00 -6.19
CA ARG A 139 -12.94 1.94 -7.65
C ARG A 139 -14.29 2.47 -8.15
N SER A 140 -15.33 2.40 -7.33
CA SER A 140 -16.69 2.89 -7.65
C SER A 140 -17.00 4.25 -7.03
N SER A 141 -16.02 4.89 -6.40
CA SER A 141 -16.19 6.20 -5.75
C SER A 141 -15.86 7.33 -6.73
N ARG A 142 -16.40 8.52 -6.48
CA ARG A 142 -16.07 9.74 -7.24
C ARG A 142 -14.69 10.33 -6.88
N LEU A 143 -13.94 9.69 -5.99
CA LEU A 143 -12.68 10.21 -5.45
C LEU A 143 -11.47 9.89 -6.33
N MET A 144 -11.65 9.14 -7.41
CA MET A 144 -10.53 8.74 -8.26
C MET A 144 -9.80 9.94 -8.86
N ASP A 145 -10.51 11.05 -9.10
CA ASP A 145 -9.93 12.33 -9.51
C ASP A 145 -9.02 12.93 -8.41
N GLU A 146 -9.47 12.92 -7.15
CA GLU A 146 -8.71 13.42 -5.99
C GLU A 146 -7.46 12.58 -5.70
N LEU A 147 -7.51 11.29 -6.01
CA LEU A 147 -6.37 10.39 -5.88
C LEU A 147 -5.28 10.66 -6.93
N ARG A 148 -5.57 11.43 -7.99
CA ARG A 148 -4.63 11.79 -9.05
C ARG A 148 -3.94 10.56 -9.65
N VAL A 149 -4.73 9.67 -10.26
CA VAL A 149 -4.26 8.38 -10.79
C VAL A 149 -3.16 8.58 -11.84
N GLY A 150 -3.23 9.58 -12.72
CA GLY A 150 -2.18 9.84 -13.71
C GLY A 150 -0.83 10.26 -13.12
N GLU A 151 -0.83 10.96 -11.98
CA GLU A 151 0.42 11.27 -11.26
C GLU A 151 1.04 9.98 -10.69
N LEU A 152 0.22 9.09 -10.11
CA LEU A 152 0.68 7.78 -9.65
C LEU A 152 1.21 6.95 -10.82
N PHE A 153 0.50 6.90 -11.94
CA PHE A 153 0.94 6.19 -13.14
C PHE A 153 2.29 6.71 -13.61
N THR A 154 2.43 8.02 -13.81
CA THR A 154 3.67 8.63 -14.32
C THR A 154 4.85 8.30 -13.41
N LYS A 155 4.65 8.37 -12.08
CA LYS A 155 5.65 8.01 -11.09
C LYS A 155 6.07 6.54 -11.20
N PHE A 156 5.13 5.60 -11.06
CA PHE A 156 5.44 4.18 -10.97
C PHE A 156 5.81 3.54 -12.31
N TYR A 157 5.30 4.07 -13.42
CA TYR A 157 5.72 3.66 -14.76
C TYR A 157 7.16 4.12 -15.03
N GLY A 158 7.53 5.33 -14.59
CA GLY A 158 8.91 5.83 -14.68
C GLY A 158 9.93 4.97 -13.93
N GLU A 159 9.54 4.36 -12.81
CA GLU A 159 10.38 3.44 -12.04
C GLU A 159 10.79 2.19 -12.85
N LEU A 160 10.00 1.78 -13.84
CA LEU A 160 10.33 0.63 -14.70
C LEU A 160 11.61 0.86 -15.52
N ALA A 161 11.98 2.12 -15.81
CA ALA A 161 13.25 2.43 -16.46
C ALA A 161 14.46 2.03 -15.61
N LEU A 162 14.29 1.95 -14.29
CA LEU A 162 15.31 1.56 -13.32
C LEU A 162 15.03 0.17 -12.70
N LYS A 163 14.18 -0.64 -13.32
CA LYS A 163 13.71 -1.95 -12.79
C LYS A 163 14.84 -2.89 -12.34
N ALA A 164 16.02 -2.82 -12.95
CA ALA A 164 17.17 -3.64 -12.57
C ALA A 164 17.71 -3.35 -11.15
N LYS A 165 17.42 -2.15 -10.60
CA LYS A 165 17.80 -1.74 -9.24
C LYS A 165 16.69 -2.01 -8.21
N ILE A 166 15.53 -2.45 -8.65
CA ILE A 166 14.35 -2.65 -7.82
C ILE A 166 14.30 -4.13 -7.41
N PRO A 167 14.14 -4.44 -6.10
CA PRO A 167 13.94 -5.82 -5.67
C PRO A 167 12.73 -6.46 -6.34
N ASP A 168 12.83 -7.74 -6.70
CA ASP A 168 11.81 -8.43 -7.51
C ASP A 168 10.41 -8.43 -6.87
N THR A 169 10.33 -8.53 -5.55
CA THR A 169 9.06 -8.46 -4.79
C THR A 169 8.43 -7.07 -4.79
N VAL A 170 9.25 -6.01 -4.86
CA VAL A 170 8.75 -4.64 -5.02
C VAL A 170 8.28 -4.44 -6.46
N LEU A 171 9.03 -4.99 -7.42
CA LEU A 171 8.69 -4.92 -8.84
C LEU A 171 7.38 -5.65 -9.15
N GLU A 172 7.12 -6.81 -8.52
CA GLU A 172 5.82 -7.49 -8.55
C GLU A 172 4.68 -6.50 -8.26
N LYS A 173 4.78 -5.77 -7.14
CA LYS A 173 3.73 -4.84 -6.71
C LYS A 173 3.62 -3.59 -7.57
N ILE A 174 4.72 -3.13 -8.18
CA ILE A 174 4.67 -2.04 -9.15
C ILE A 174 3.86 -2.47 -10.39
N TYR A 175 4.13 -3.66 -10.92
CA TYR A 175 3.37 -4.19 -12.06
C TYR A 175 1.89 -4.40 -11.72
N GLU A 176 1.59 -4.96 -10.55
CA GLU A 176 0.21 -5.12 -10.06
C GLU A 176 -0.49 -3.75 -9.95
N LEU A 177 0.16 -2.76 -9.33
CA LEU A 177 -0.37 -1.40 -9.18
C LEU A 177 -0.66 -0.73 -10.53
N LEU A 178 0.28 -0.82 -11.48
CA LEU A 178 0.12 -0.21 -12.80
C LEU A 178 -1.10 -0.76 -13.56
N GLY A 179 -1.38 -2.05 -13.43
CA GLY A 179 -2.59 -2.66 -13.97
C GLY A 179 -3.85 -2.16 -13.28
N VAL A 180 -3.83 -2.11 -11.94
CA VAL A 180 -4.95 -1.60 -11.14
C VAL A 180 -5.28 -0.15 -11.49
N LEU A 181 -4.29 0.71 -11.75
CA LEU A 181 -4.54 2.09 -12.20
C LEU A 181 -5.35 2.14 -13.50
N GLY A 182 -5.10 1.22 -14.45
CA GLY A 182 -5.91 1.06 -15.67
C GLY A 182 -7.31 0.51 -15.43
N GLU A 183 -7.48 -0.34 -14.42
CA GLU A 183 -8.79 -0.87 -14.00
C GLU A 183 -9.67 0.20 -13.35
N VAL A 184 -9.10 1.01 -12.44
CA VAL A 184 -9.88 1.91 -11.57
C VAL A 184 -10.17 3.27 -12.19
N HIS A 185 -9.37 3.72 -13.17
CA HIS A 185 -9.56 5.01 -13.83
C HIS A 185 -9.20 4.94 -15.33
N PRO A 186 -10.00 4.22 -16.13
CA PRO A 186 -9.68 3.96 -17.54
C PRO A 186 -9.59 5.25 -18.39
N THR A 187 -10.38 6.27 -18.11
CA THR A 187 -10.42 7.54 -18.87
C THR A 187 -9.08 8.27 -18.91
N GLU A 188 -8.34 8.29 -17.79
CA GLU A 188 -7.01 8.88 -17.70
C GLU A 188 -5.93 7.96 -18.31
N MET A 189 -6.22 6.67 -18.42
CA MET A 189 -5.29 5.62 -18.83
C MET A 189 -5.38 5.24 -20.30
N ILE A 190 -6.36 5.75 -21.07
CA ILE A 190 -6.56 5.43 -22.50
C ILE A 190 -5.25 5.57 -23.29
N ASN A 191 -4.60 6.72 -23.20
CA ASN A 191 -3.38 7.03 -23.96
C ASN A 191 -2.12 6.29 -23.47
N ASN A 192 -2.21 5.62 -22.33
CA ASN A 192 -1.10 4.91 -21.70
C ASN A 192 -1.28 3.38 -21.69
N SER A 193 -2.48 2.89 -22.02
CA SER A 193 -2.84 1.47 -22.03
C SER A 193 -1.91 0.64 -22.93
N ASP A 194 -1.60 1.11 -24.15
CA ASP A 194 -0.67 0.44 -25.06
C ASP A 194 0.75 0.33 -24.49
N LYS A 195 1.22 1.39 -23.82
CA LYS A 195 2.54 1.39 -23.18
C LYS A 195 2.60 0.36 -22.06
N LEU A 196 1.50 0.20 -21.32
CA LEU A 196 1.36 -0.83 -20.30
C LEU A 196 1.33 -2.23 -20.90
N PHE A 197 0.53 -2.48 -21.94
CA PHE A 197 0.52 -3.78 -22.64
C PHE A 197 1.91 -4.18 -23.11
N ARG A 198 2.64 -3.27 -23.77
CA ARG A 198 4.01 -3.54 -24.22
C ARG A 198 4.96 -3.80 -23.05
N ALA A 199 4.83 -3.07 -21.95
CA ALA A 199 5.65 -3.28 -20.75
C ALA A 199 5.39 -4.65 -20.11
N PHE A 200 4.12 -5.05 -19.96
CA PHE A 200 3.75 -6.36 -19.39
C PHE A 200 4.18 -7.51 -20.30
N LEU A 201 3.79 -7.48 -21.58
CA LEU A 201 4.09 -8.56 -22.53
C LEU A 201 5.59 -8.67 -22.81
N GLY A 202 6.30 -7.53 -22.88
CA GLY A 202 7.74 -7.50 -23.04
C GLY A 202 8.48 -8.12 -21.86
N GLU A 203 8.04 -7.84 -20.62
CA GLU A 203 8.60 -8.45 -19.43
C GLU A 203 8.27 -9.95 -19.35
N LEU A 204 7.02 -10.34 -19.59
CA LEU A 204 6.61 -11.75 -19.62
C LEU A 204 7.42 -12.56 -20.63
N LYS A 205 7.57 -12.05 -21.87
CA LYS A 205 8.40 -12.67 -22.89
C LYS A 205 9.85 -12.82 -22.40
N THR A 206 10.44 -11.75 -21.87
CA THR A 206 11.82 -11.77 -21.38
C THR A 206 12.03 -12.81 -20.29
N GLN A 207 11.12 -12.90 -19.33
CA GLN A 207 11.20 -13.85 -18.21
C GLN A 207 10.95 -15.31 -18.64
N MET A 208 10.04 -15.55 -19.60
CA MET A 208 9.64 -16.89 -20.03
C MET A 208 10.53 -17.49 -21.12
N THR A 209 11.18 -16.67 -21.96
CA THR A 209 12.04 -17.16 -23.06
C THR A 209 13.53 -17.10 -22.76
N SER A 210 13.91 -16.65 -21.56
CA SER A 210 15.31 -16.57 -21.15
C SER A 210 15.93 -17.97 -21.04
N THR A 211 16.97 -18.23 -21.84
CA THR A 211 17.75 -19.48 -21.80
C THR A 211 18.93 -19.42 -20.83
N VAL A 212 19.25 -18.24 -20.29
CA VAL A 212 20.48 -17.98 -19.52
C VAL A 212 20.20 -17.55 -18.07
N ARG A 213 19.04 -16.93 -17.81
CA ARG A 213 18.63 -16.47 -16.48
C ARG A 213 17.38 -17.21 -16.05
N GLU A 214 17.38 -17.68 -14.79
CA GLU A 214 16.19 -18.26 -14.19
C GLU A 214 15.03 -17.25 -14.14
N PRO A 215 13.79 -17.69 -14.46
CA PRO A 215 12.63 -16.82 -14.41
C PRO A 215 12.36 -16.28 -13.00
N LYS A 216 12.10 -14.98 -12.92
CA LYS A 216 11.72 -14.32 -11.66
C LYS A 216 10.23 -14.45 -11.43
N PHE A 217 9.82 -15.47 -10.66
CA PHE A 217 8.40 -15.78 -10.42
C PHE A 217 7.58 -14.62 -9.83
N ALA A 218 8.14 -13.83 -8.92
CA ALA A 218 7.46 -12.66 -8.37
C ALA A 218 7.11 -11.63 -9.46
N VAL A 219 8.05 -11.36 -10.36
CA VAL A 219 7.85 -10.41 -11.47
C VAL A 219 6.79 -10.94 -12.45
N LEU A 220 6.82 -12.24 -12.76
CA LEU A 220 5.80 -12.89 -13.57
C LEU A 220 4.41 -12.76 -12.95
N ALA A 221 4.28 -13.05 -11.65
CA ALA A 221 3.01 -12.93 -10.93
C ALA A 221 2.47 -11.48 -10.98
N GLY A 222 3.34 -10.49 -10.75
CA GLY A 222 2.97 -9.08 -10.84
C GLY A 222 2.51 -8.66 -12.23
N CYS A 223 3.21 -9.11 -13.28
CA CYS A 223 2.83 -8.84 -14.66
C CYS A 223 1.47 -9.47 -15.02
N LEU A 224 1.23 -10.71 -14.59
CA LEU A 224 -0.04 -11.40 -14.86
C LEU A 224 -1.21 -10.73 -14.13
N LYS A 225 -1.05 -10.38 -12.85
CA LYS A 225 -2.07 -9.65 -12.09
C LYS A 225 -2.36 -8.29 -12.72
N GLY A 226 -1.31 -7.54 -13.06
CA GLY A 226 -1.44 -6.22 -13.68
C GLY A 226 -2.12 -6.28 -15.05
N LEU A 227 -1.73 -7.26 -15.88
CA LEU A 227 -2.36 -7.49 -17.17
C LEU A 227 -3.84 -7.88 -17.03
N ALA A 228 -4.17 -8.77 -16.09
CA ALA A 228 -5.54 -9.16 -15.81
C ALA A 228 -6.43 -7.96 -15.44
N SER A 229 -5.95 -7.08 -14.55
CA SER A 229 -6.63 -5.84 -14.19
C SER A 229 -6.79 -4.88 -15.39
N LEU A 230 -5.75 -4.73 -16.21
CA LEU A 230 -5.79 -3.85 -17.38
C LEU A 230 -6.82 -4.33 -18.42
N MET A 231 -6.91 -5.65 -18.63
CA MET A 231 -7.84 -6.27 -19.57
C MET A 231 -9.32 -6.14 -19.19
N CYS A 232 -9.64 -5.72 -17.95
CA CYS A 232 -11.03 -5.46 -17.56
C CYS A 232 -11.67 -4.33 -18.37
N ASN A 233 -10.89 -3.32 -18.77
CA ASN A 233 -11.39 -2.14 -19.50
C ASN A 233 -10.79 -1.98 -20.90
N PHE A 234 -9.61 -2.54 -21.14
CA PHE A 234 -8.90 -2.41 -22.41
C PHE A 234 -8.79 -3.78 -23.07
N THR A 235 -9.65 -4.04 -24.04
CA THR A 235 -9.53 -5.22 -24.90
C THR A 235 -8.60 -4.88 -26.07
N LYS A 236 -7.58 -5.71 -26.28
CA LYS A 236 -6.86 -5.74 -27.55
C LYS A 236 -7.41 -6.90 -28.37
N SER A 237 -7.92 -6.62 -29.57
CA SER A 237 -8.19 -7.66 -30.56
C SER A 237 -6.84 -8.28 -30.98
N MET A 238 -6.86 -9.56 -31.40
CA MET A 238 -5.67 -10.32 -31.80
C MET A 238 -4.96 -9.80 -33.08
N GLU A 239 -5.30 -8.61 -33.56
CA GLU A 239 -4.83 -8.05 -34.83
C GLU A 239 -3.59 -7.15 -34.69
N GLU A 240 -2.97 -7.03 -33.51
CA GLU A 240 -1.73 -6.25 -33.28
C GLU A 240 -0.63 -7.00 -32.52
#